data_AF-A0A4Q3E6V3-F1
#
_entry.id   AF-A0A4Q3E6V3-F1
#
_cell.length_a   1.000
_cell.length_b   1.000
_cell.length_c   1.000
_cell.angle_alpha   90.00
_cell.angle_beta   90.00
_cell.angle_gamma   90.00
#
_symmetry.space_group_name_H-M   'P 1'
#
loop_
_entity.id
_entity.type
_entity.pdbx_description
1 polymer ?
#
loop_
_entity_poly.entity_id
_entity_poly.type
_entity_poly.pdbx_seq_one_letter_code
_entity_poly.pdbx_strand_id
1 'polypeptide(L)'
;YYQVRLQDYDINVELTATERAGLHKYTFPAKADSSHVILDMGHVVTSEKGKTIWGFIQVLNDSTVVGYRLSKALATERYMYYAIRFSRPFDKFNLVKFQERISVAHPVQGSGDEVKAVFRYTSKHYTPLLVKVGISAVDADGALANLDAEISGWDFNKVKKQAEDKWNKELSKVTEVKADDKTKTIFYTAMYHAMLAPTIYMDVDGRYRGVDNKIHQDKTYLNYTLFSLWDTFRAEHPLFTLLYPERVNDMINSMLTHYKQSAYHVLPKWAFHANETWTMIGYHAVPVIADASLKGFNGFDKELAFEAMKASANAPFEGMEYYKTIGYVPIDKEPEGASKTMEYAYDDWTIAAMAKQLGKADDYKTFLKRSGNYKNVYDSKTNFARAKLLNGQWRTPFDPLHMQYYGDYTEGNAWQYSWFVPHDVGGLIGLMGGKAKFTAKLDTLLSMKETVNDMSGALPYDVTGMVGQYAHGNEPSHHIAYLYNYAGQPWKTQETVHKIMTRLYSDTPDGLAGNDDCGQMSAWYIWSALGMYPVNPTGGVYSIGTPSLASANLHLAGGKELVVKANNLTNTNKYV
;
A
#
# COMPACT_ATOMS: atom_id res chain seq x y z
N TYR A 1 20.02 2.73 2.79
CA TYR A 1 21.34 2.05 2.78
C TYR A 1 21.15 0.66 3.36
N TYR A 2 21.76 -0.35 2.78
CA TYR A 2 21.78 -1.71 3.32
C TYR A 2 23.19 -2.27 3.22
N GLN A 3 23.59 -3.08 4.19
CA GLN A 3 24.88 -3.76 4.18
C GLN A 3 24.75 -5.18 4.73
N VAL A 4 25.43 -6.12 4.08
CA VAL A 4 25.51 -7.50 4.56
C VAL A 4 26.86 -8.12 4.19
N ARG A 5 27.35 -9.04 5.03
CA ARG A 5 28.48 -9.92 4.71
C ARG A 5 27.94 -11.26 4.23
N LEU A 6 28.20 -11.60 2.97
CA LEU A 6 27.94 -12.94 2.45
C LEU A 6 29.01 -13.89 3.01
N GLN A 7 28.66 -14.67 4.03
CA GLN A 7 29.62 -15.45 4.81
C GLN A 7 30.33 -16.53 3.98
N ASP A 8 29.60 -17.26 3.14
CA ASP A 8 30.15 -18.35 2.30
C ASP A 8 31.26 -17.88 1.36
N TYR A 9 31.19 -16.63 0.91
CA TYR A 9 32.12 -16.04 -0.05
C TYR A 9 33.03 -14.98 0.56
N ASP A 10 32.80 -14.64 1.83
CA ASP A 10 33.46 -13.54 2.53
C ASP A 10 33.41 -12.20 1.76
N ILE A 11 32.25 -11.89 1.16
CA ILE A 11 32.02 -10.66 0.36
C ILE A 11 31.21 -9.66 1.16
N ASN A 12 31.72 -8.43 1.34
CA ASN A 12 30.91 -7.33 1.89
C ASN A 12 30.10 -6.70 0.76
N VAL A 13 28.80 -6.57 0.96
CA VAL A 13 27.86 -5.94 0.02
C VAL A 13 27.29 -4.71 0.70
N GLU A 14 27.38 -3.56 0.03
CA GLU A 14 26.75 -2.31 0.45
C GLU A 14 25.85 -1.81 -0.70
N LEU A 15 24.63 -1.38 -0.38
CA LEU A 15 23.62 -0.94 -1.35
C LEU A 15 23.06 0.44 -0.98
N THR A 16 22.91 1.29 -1.99
CA THR A 16 22.19 2.57 -1.92
C THR A 16 21.40 2.81 -3.20
N ALA A 17 20.50 3.80 -3.21
CA ALA A 17 19.62 4.07 -4.33
C ALA A 17 19.32 5.56 -4.54
N THR A 18 18.92 5.88 -5.76
CA THR A 18 18.20 7.09 -6.16
C THR A 18 16.75 6.69 -6.54
N GLU A 19 15.97 7.59 -7.12
CA GLU A 19 14.58 7.34 -7.49
C GLU A 19 14.38 6.16 -8.46
N ARG A 20 15.29 5.98 -9.43
CA ARG A 20 15.17 5.01 -10.53
C ARG A 20 16.44 4.18 -10.74
N ALA A 21 17.44 4.32 -9.88
CA ALA A 21 18.68 3.58 -9.98
C ALA A 21 19.26 3.14 -8.63
N GLY A 22 19.98 2.03 -8.64
CA GLY A 22 20.75 1.49 -7.51
C GLY A 22 22.25 1.63 -7.75
N LEU A 23 23.01 1.82 -6.67
CA LEU A 23 24.47 1.71 -6.67
C LEU A 23 24.90 0.68 -5.63
N HIS A 24 25.57 -0.36 -6.10
CA HIS A 24 26.07 -1.45 -5.30
C HIS A 24 27.58 -1.32 -5.13
N LYS A 25 28.10 -1.77 -4.00
CA LYS A 25 29.52 -1.86 -3.72
C LYS A 25 29.85 -3.24 -3.17
N TYR A 26 30.65 -3.98 -3.93
CA TYR A 26 31.10 -5.33 -3.60
C TYR A 26 32.58 -5.30 -3.22
N THR A 27 32.88 -5.68 -1.98
CA THR A 27 34.26 -5.84 -1.50
C THR A 27 34.58 -7.32 -1.39
N PHE A 28 35.36 -7.81 -2.34
CA PHE A 28 35.80 -9.20 -2.42
C PHE A 28 36.99 -9.46 -1.47
N PRO A 29 37.23 -10.73 -1.07
CA PRO A 29 38.41 -11.10 -0.29
C PRO A 29 39.71 -10.76 -1.01
N ALA A 30 40.70 -10.22 -0.28
CA ALA A 30 41.99 -9.81 -0.85
C ALA A 30 42.79 -10.97 -1.49
N LYS A 31 42.50 -12.22 -1.10
CA LYS A 31 43.15 -13.44 -1.61
C LYS A 31 42.33 -14.17 -2.68
N ALA A 32 41.22 -13.60 -3.14
CA ALA A 32 40.40 -14.25 -4.17
C ALA A 32 41.16 -14.32 -5.50
N ASP A 33 41.31 -15.52 -6.07
CA ASP A 33 41.91 -15.74 -7.39
C ASP A 33 40.94 -15.45 -8.54
N SER A 34 39.64 -15.39 -8.24
CA SER A 34 38.61 -14.90 -9.15
C SER A 34 37.41 -14.36 -8.37
N SER A 35 36.75 -13.36 -8.94
CA SER A 35 35.53 -12.74 -8.42
C SER A 35 34.43 -12.78 -9.49
N HIS A 36 33.19 -12.98 -9.05
CA HIS A 36 32.05 -13.19 -9.94
C HIS A 36 30.90 -12.27 -9.56
N VAL A 37 30.22 -11.71 -10.57
CA VAL A 37 28.89 -11.11 -10.43
C VAL A 37 27.94 -11.88 -11.33
N ILE A 38 26.81 -12.31 -10.76
CA ILE A 38 25.79 -13.08 -11.47
C ILE A 38 24.55 -12.21 -11.62
N LEU A 39 24.07 -12.08 -12.86
CA LEU A 39 22.75 -11.54 -13.17
C LEU A 39 21.83 -12.72 -13.48
N ASP A 40 20.77 -12.90 -12.69
CA ASP A 40 19.82 -14.00 -12.81
C ASP A 40 18.44 -13.48 -13.22
N MET A 41 18.04 -13.73 -14.47
CA MET A 41 16.72 -13.33 -14.98
C MET A 41 15.62 -14.34 -14.64
N GLY A 42 15.98 -15.55 -14.19
CA GLY A 42 15.04 -16.58 -13.74
C GLY A 42 14.54 -16.35 -12.31
N HIS A 43 15.25 -15.56 -11.51
CA HIS A 43 14.86 -15.28 -10.12
C HIS A 43 13.54 -14.49 -10.03
N VAL A 44 12.60 -15.01 -9.23
CA VAL A 44 11.31 -14.40 -8.88
C VAL A 44 11.00 -14.63 -7.40
N VAL A 45 10.22 -13.74 -6.80
CA VAL A 45 9.79 -13.84 -5.39
C VAL A 45 8.55 -14.72 -5.29
N THR A 46 8.70 -16.00 -5.60
CA THR A 46 7.67 -17.04 -5.44
C THR A 46 8.30 -18.42 -5.64
N SER A 47 7.72 -19.44 -5.01
CA SER A 47 8.08 -20.84 -5.22
C SER A 47 7.52 -21.41 -6.52
N GLU A 48 6.57 -20.71 -7.16
CA GLU A 48 5.96 -21.15 -8.42
C GLU A 48 6.92 -20.98 -9.60
N LYS A 49 7.11 -22.07 -10.35
CA LYS A 49 7.92 -22.08 -11.57
C LYS A 49 7.22 -21.35 -12.72
N GLY A 50 7.99 -20.92 -13.73
CA GLY A 50 7.45 -20.37 -14.98
C GLY A 50 6.90 -18.94 -14.89
N LYS A 51 7.23 -18.20 -13.83
CA LYS A 51 6.77 -16.81 -13.62
C LYS A 51 7.60 -15.79 -14.39
N THR A 52 8.85 -16.11 -14.72
CA THR A 52 9.59 -15.42 -15.77
C THR A 52 9.14 -16.00 -17.12
N ILE A 53 8.45 -15.19 -17.92
CA ILE A 53 8.02 -15.57 -19.27
C ILE A 53 9.19 -15.44 -20.24
N TRP A 54 9.94 -14.34 -20.12
CA TRP A 54 11.09 -14.07 -20.97
C TRP A 54 12.09 -13.16 -20.27
N GLY A 55 13.33 -13.62 -20.13
CA GLY A 55 14.47 -12.79 -19.79
C GLY A 55 15.31 -12.52 -21.04
N PHE A 56 15.85 -11.31 -21.13
CA PHE A 56 16.78 -10.91 -22.18
C PHE A 56 17.99 -10.22 -21.54
N ILE A 57 19.18 -10.56 -22.03
CA ILE A 57 20.45 -9.96 -21.64
C ILE A 57 21.24 -9.65 -22.90
N GLN A 58 21.73 -8.43 -23.02
CA GLN A 58 22.62 -7.98 -24.07
C GLN A 58 23.85 -7.30 -23.45
N VAL A 59 25.03 -7.78 -23.81
CA VAL A 59 26.31 -7.18 -23.40
C VAL A 59 26.71 -6.17 -24.47
N LEU A 60 26.67 -4.88 -24.14
CA LEU A 60 26.97 -3.80 -25.09
C LEU A 60 28.46 -3.58 -25.26
N ASN A 61 29.22 -3.71 -24.17
CA ASN A 61 30.67 -3.61 -24.13
C ASN A 61 31.20 -4.30 -22.85
N ASP A 62 32.49 -4.16 -22.58
CA ASP A 62 33.20 -4.81 -21.46
C ASP A 62 32.78 -4.36 -20.05
N SER A 63 31.86 -3.39 -19.93
CA SER A 63 31.43 -2.83 -18.65
C SER A 63 29.95 -2.46 -18.62
N THR A 64 29.20 -2.65 -19.70
CA THR A 64 27.79 -2.23 -19.84
C THR A 64 26.91 -3.36 -20.37
N VAL A 65 25.79 -3.58 -19.69
CA VAL A 65 24.81 -4.64 -20.00
C VAL A 65 23.42 -4.04 -19.94
N VAL A 66 22.57 -4.39 -20.90
CA VAL A 66 21.16 -3.99 -20.91
C VAL A 66 20.27 -5.21 -21.09
N GLY A 67 19.00 -5.07 -20.76
CA GLY A 67 18.03 -6.09 -21.09
C GLY A 67 16.68 -5.83 -20.45
N TYR A 68 15.87 -6.88 -20.38
CA TYR A 68 14.57 -6.81 -19.73
C TYR A 68 14.09 -8.17 -19.23
N ARG A 69 13.09 -8.13 -18.37
CA ARG A 69 12.26 -9.27 -18.00
C ARG A 69 10.80 -9.00 -18.33
N LEU A 70 10.15 -9.98 -18.93
CA LEU A 70 8.70 -10.14 -18.93
C LEU A 70 8.34 -11.21 -17.89
N SER A 71 7.46 -10.86 -16.96
CA SER A 71 7.00 -11.75 -15.89
C SER A 71 5.48 -11.76 -15.75
N LYS A 72 4.95 -12.88 -15.27
CA LYS A 72 3.53 -13.07 -14.97
C LYS A 72 3.38 -13.61 -13.54
N ALA A 73 2.72 -12.84 -12.69
CA ALA A 73 2.31 -13.22 -11.34
C ALA A 73 1.00 -12.48 -11.02
N LEU A 74 0.93 -11.76 -9.90
CA LEU A 74 -0.19 -10.86 -9.59
C LEU A 74 -0.39 -9.82 -10.71
N ALA A 75 0.69 -9.22 -11.22
CA ALA A 75 0.68 -8.50 -12.49
C ALA A 75 0.82 -9.54 -13.61
N THR A 76 -0.15 -9.57 -14.51
CA THR A 76 -0.27 -10.64 -15.50
C THR A 76 0.65 -10.45 -16.70
N GLU A 77 1.00 -9.20 -17.02
CA GLU A 77 1.97 -8.84 -18.06
C GLU A 77 2.88 -7.71 -17.57
N ARG A 78 4.01 -8.06 -16.95
CA ARG A 78 4.92 -7.07 -16.35
C ARG A 78 6.27 -7.02 -17.05
N TYR A 79 6.52 -5.90 -17.73
CA TYR A 79 7.81 -5.55 -18.30
C TYR A 79 8.67 -4.79 -17.29
N MET A 80 9.95 -5.15 -17.21
CA MET A 80 10.96 -4.37 -16.49
C MET A 80 12.28 -4.42 -17.25
N TYR A 81 12.70 -3.28 -17.76
CA TYR A 81 13.98 -3.07 -18.43
C TYR A 81 15.03 -2.64 -17.43
N TYR A 82 16.29 -2.94 -17.73
CA TYR A 82 17.42 -2.57 -16.89
C TYR A 82 18.63 -2.17 -17.74
N ALA A 83 19.48 -1.35 -17.13
CA ALA A 83 20.81 -1.02 -17.61
C ALA A 83 21.81 -1.14 -16.46
N ILE A 84 22.87 -1.90 -16.65
CA ILE A 84 23.92 -2.15 -15.65
C ILE A 84 25.24 -1.62 -16.18
N ARG A 85 25.97 -0.86 -15.34
CA ARG A 85 27.37 -0.49 -15.58
C ARG A 85 28.25 -0.96 -14.44
N PHE A 86 29.42 -1.47 -14.77
CA PHE A 86 30.48 -1.87 -13.83
C PHE A 86 31.58 -0.79 -13.78
N SER A 87 32.15 -0.54 -12.60
CA SER A 87 33.19 0.50 -12.44
C SER A 87 34.52 0.19 -13.11
N ARG A 88 34.69 -1.05 -13.56
CA ARG A 88 35.82 -1.51 -14.35
C ARG A 88 35.37 -2.63 -15.30
N PRO A 89 36.09 -2.86 -16.41
CA PRO A 89 35.79 -3.94 -17.33
C PRO A 89 35.80 -5.32 -16.65
N PHE A 90 34.90 -6.21 -17.06
CA PHE A 90 35.03 -7.64 -16.75
C PHE A 90 36.06 -8.29 -17.68
N ASP A 91 36.82 -9.26 -17.18
CA ASP A 91 37.85 -9.94 -17.97
C ASP A 91 37.23 -10.97 -18.93
N LYS A 92 36.17 -11.64 -18.47
CA LYS A 92 35.41 -12.65 -19.22
C LYS A 92 33.95 -12.61 -18.78
N PHE A 93 33.05 -13.03 -19.65
CA PHE A 93 31.66 -13.29 -19.27
C PHE A 93 31.15 -14.56 -19.95
N ASN A 94 30.08 -15.13 -19.40
CA ASN A 94 29.33 -16.21 -20.04
C ASN A 94 27.83 -15.88 -19.96
N LEU A 95 27.11 -16.17 -21.02
CA LEU A 95 25.65 -16.25 -21.00
C LEU A 95 25.25 -17.72 -20.88
N VAL A 96 24.32 -18.00 -19.98
CA VAL A 96 23.93 -19.35 -19.59
C VAL A 96 22.41 -19.45 -19.59
N LYS A 97 21.85 -20.56 -20.10
CA LYS A 97 20.45 -20.93 -19.95
C LYS A 97 20.37 -22.37 -19.45
N PHE A 98 19.60 -22.63 -18.39
CA PHE A 98 19.52 -23.97 -17.76
C PHE A 98 20.88 -24.64 -17.50
N GLN A 99 21.86 -23.86 -17.02
CA GLN A 99 23.25 -24.29 -16.79
C GLN A 99 24.09 -24.59 -18.05
N GLU A 100 23.51 -24.50 -19.24
CA GLU A 100 24.21 -24.64 -20.51
C GLU A 100 24.70 -23.29 -21.05
N ARG A 101 25.92 -23.26 -21.59
CA ARG A 101 26.48 -22.04 -22.18
C ARG A 101 25.77 -21.74 -23.50
N ILE A 102 25.35 -20.49 -23.66
CA ILE A 102 24.83 -19.99 -24.92
C ILE A 102 26.02 -19.66 -25.82
N SER A 103 26.03 -20.18 -27.05
CA SER A 103 27.00 -19.75 -28.06
C SER A 103 26.72 -18.28 -28.41
N VAL A 104 27.70 -17.42 -28.16
CA VAL A 104 27.57 -15.97 -28.41
C VAL A 104 28.18 -15.61 -29.75
N ALA A 105 27.35 -15.11 -30.67
CA ALA A 105 27.78 -14.36 -31.85
C ALA A 105 27.50 -12.86 -31.62
N HIS A 106 27.95 -11.97 -32.52
CA HIS A 106 27.54 -10.56 -32.46
C HIS A 106 26.12 -10.38 -33.03
N PRO A 107 25.22 -9.62 -32.35
CA PRO A 107 25.39 -8.99 -31.05
C PRO A 107 25.40 -10.01 -29.89
N VAL A 108 26.24 -9.77 -28.88
CA VAL A 108 26.39 -10.68 -27.73
C VAL A 108 25.15 -10.61 -26.85
N GLN A 109 24.24 -11.55 -27.04
CA GLN A 109 22.96 -11.60 -26.35
C GLN A 109 22.53 -13.02 -25.98
N GLY A 110 21.62 -13.10 -25.01
CA GLY A 110 21.02 -14.35 -24.56
C GLY A 110 19.60 -14.10 -24.08
N SER A 111 18.72 -15.08 -24.29
CA SER A 111 17.32 -14.98 -23.92
C SER A 111 16.72 -16.29 -23.46
N GLY A 112 15.71 -16.21 -22.59
CA GLY A 112 14.95 -17.35 -22.10
C GLY A 112 14.34 -17.08 -20.73
N ASP A 113 13.50 -18.00 -20.29
CA ASP A 113 12.85 -18.07 -18.98
C ASP A 113 13.81 -18.20 -17.80
N GLU A 114 15.02 -18.74 -18.02
CA GLU A 114 16.08 -18.87 -17.01
C GLU A 114 17.47 -18.45 -17.54
N VAL A 115 17.54 -17.33 -18.27
CA VAL A 115 18.82 -16.80 -18.75
C VAL A 115 19.61 -16.11 -17.62
N LYS A 116 20.92 -16.35 -17.56
CA LYS A 116 21.85 -15.75 -16.61
C LYS A 116 23.09 -15.23 -17.30
N ALA A 117 23.70 -14.20 -16.73
CA ALA A 117 25.03 -13.76 -17.11
C ALA A 117 25.99 -13.90 -15.92
N VAL A 118 27.20 -14.39 -16.20
CA VAL A 118 28.27 -14.54 -15.20
C VAL A 118 29.46 -13.70 -15.63
N PHE A 119 29.67 -12.56 -14.97
CA PHE A 119 30.78 -11.64 -15.22
C PHE A 119 31.95 -12.01 -14.32
N ARG A 120 33.14 -12.19 -14.89
CA ARG A 120 34.34 -12.69 -14.20
C ARG A 120 35.42 -11.62 -14.14
N TYR A 121 36.01 -11.50 -12.96
CA TYR A 121 37.18 -10.67 -12.67
C TYR A 121 38.27 -11.59 -12.12
N THR A 122 39.29 -11.83 -12.94
CA THR A 122 40.44 -12.70 -12.71
C THR A 122 41.67 -11.94 -12.21
N SER A 123 41.71 -10.63 -12.43
CA SER A 123 42.78 -9.76 -11.93
C SER A 123 42.57 -9.43 -10.44
N LYS A 124 43.64 -9.51 -9.63
CA LYS A 124 43.61 -9.11 -8.21
C LYS A 124 43.39 -7.60 -8.13
N HIS A 125 42.21 -7.20 -7.67
CA HIS A 125 41.89 -5.80 -7.43
C HIS A 125 41.59 -5.59 -5.95
N TYR A 126 42.37 -4.71 -5.32
CA TYR A 126 42.17 -4.32 -3.93
C TYR A 126 41.05 -3.29 -3.74
N THR A 127 40.52 -2.76 -4.85
CA THR A 127 39.42 -1.78 -4.84
C THR A 127 38.06 -2.47 -4.98
N PRO A 128 37.04 -2.05 -4.20
CA PRO A 128 35.68 -2.54 -4.36
C PRO A 128 35.18 -2.40 -5.80
N LEU A 129 34.40 -3.39 -6.26
CA LEU A 129 33.67 -3.27 -7.52
C LEU A 129 32.39 -2.49 -7.25
N LEU A 130 32.17 -1.42 -8.00
CA LEU A 130 30.91 -0.69 -7.95
C LEU A 130 30.06 -1.07 -9.16
N VAL A 131 28.75 -1.21 -8.93
CA VAL A 131 27.79 -1.60 -9.96
C VAL A 131 26.60 -0.65 -9.90
N LYS A 132 26.36 0.04 -11.00
CA LYS A 132 25.20 0.90 -11.21
C LYS A 132 24.10 0.11 -11.90
N VAL A 133 22.86 0.24 -11.45
CA VAL A 133 21.70 -0.43 -12.06
C VAL A 133 20.56 0.58 -12.22
N GLY A 134 20.26 0.99 -13.45
CA GLY A 134 19.06 1.76 -13.77
C GLY A 134 17.93 0.83 -14.19
N ILE A 135 16.68 1.20 -13.88
CA ILE A 135 15.48 0.45 -14.28
C ILE A 135 14.52 1.34 -15.08
N SER A 136 13.69 0.73 -15.92
CA SER A 136 12.62 1.41 -16.68
C SER A 136 11.48 0.45 -16.98
N ALA A 137 10.25 0.95 -17.00
CA ALA A 137 9.08 0.21 -17.48
C ALA A 137 8.93 0.28 -19.02
N VAL A 138 9.73 1.12 -19.69
CA VAL A 138 9.57 1.51 -21.09
C VAL A 138 10.53 0.73 -21.97
N ASP A 139 11.84 0.96 -21.80
CA ASP A 139 12.88 0.32 -22.61
C ASP A 139 14.28 0.44 -21.96
N ALA A 140 15.28 -0.19 -22.60
CA ALA A 140 16.67 -0.15 -22.16
C ALA A 140 17.29 1.25 -22.24
N ASP A 141 16.89 2.06 -23.23
CA ASP A 141 17.37 3.44 -23.39
C ASP A 141 16.86 4.33 -22.25
N GLY A 142 15.62 4.15 -21.82
CA GLY A 142 15.05 4.79 -20.62
C GLY A 142 15.81 4.39 -19.36
N ALA A 143 16.14 3.10 -19.20
CA ALA A 143 16.95 2.64 -18.07
C ALA A 143 18.37 3.25 -18.07
N LEU A 144 19.00 3.40 -19.24
CA LEU A 144 20.29 4.09 -19.40
C LEU A 144 20.17 5.59 -19.06
N ALA A 145 19.15 6.26 -19.58
CA ALA A 145 18.91 7.69 -19.33
C ALA A 145 18.65 7.98 -17.84
N ASN A 146 17.86 7.13 -17.16
CA ASN A 146 17.64 7.20 -15.72
C ASN A 146 18.97 7.08 -14.96
N LEU A 147 19.82 6.13 -15.35
CA LEU A 147 21.12 5.92 -14.74
C LEU A 147 22.06 7.12 -14.93
N ASP A 148 22.12 7.67 -16.14
CA ASP A 148 22.98 8.81 -16.48
C ASP A 148 22.55 10.10 -15.77
N ALA A 149 21.23 10.32 -15.65
CA ALA A 149 20.68 11.48 -14.97
C ALA A 149 20.89 11.44 -13.46
N GLU A 150 20.71 10.29 -12.82
CA GLU A 150 20.69 10.19 -11.35
C GLU A 150 22.04 9.78 -10.75
N ILE A 151 22.87 9.00 -11.47
CA ILE A 151 24.15 8.48 -10.97
C ILE A 151 25.26 8.64 -12.02
N SER A 152 25.68 9.88 -12.29
CA SER A 152 26.74 10.18 -13.27
C SER A 152 28.14 9.69 -12.85
N GLY A 153 28.50 9.83 -11.57
CA GLY A 153 29.81 9.45 -11.01
C GLY A 153 29.84 8.10 -10.29
N TRP A 154 30.99 7.71 -9.72
CA TRP A 154 31.20 6.44 -8.99
C TRP A 154 31.38 6.63 -7.48
N ASP A 155 31.02 7.79 -6.93
CA ASP A 155 31.14 8.05 -5.50
C ASP A 155 29.95 7.44 -4.73
N PHE A 156 30.17 6.25 -4.17
CA PHE A 156 29.16 5.55 -3.36
C PHE A 156 28.71 6.36 -2.15
N ASN A 157 29.63 7.02 -1.45
CA ASN A 157 29.32 7.76 -0.24
C ASN A 157 28.50 9.00 -0.55
N LYS A 158 28.74 9.64 -1.71
CA LYS A 158 27.91 10.75 -2.19
C LYS A 158 26.47 10.30 -2.44
N VAL A 159 26.24 9.20 -3.16
CA VAL A 159 24.88 8.70 -3.45
C VAL A 159 24.19 8.25 -2.15
N LYS A 160 24.93 7.58 -1.25
CA LYS A 160 24.44 7.22 0.09
C LYS A 160 23.99 8.45 0.87
N LYS A 161 24.83 9.50 0.94
CA LYS A 161 24.52 10.73 1.65
C LYS A 161 23.32 11.46 1.04
N GLN A 162 23.20 11.48 -0.29
CA GLN A 162 22.04 12.04 -0.98
C GLN A 162 20.75 11.28 -0.63
N ALA A 163 20.79 9.95 -0.55
CA ALA A 163 19.65 9.16 -0.11
C ALA A 163 19.29 9.44 1.37
N GLU A 164 20.28 9.50 2.25
CA GLU A 164 20.10 9.87 3.66
C GLU A 164 19.50 11.28 3.81
N ASP A 165 19.93 12.25 3.00
CA ASP A 165 19.43 13.61 3.04
C ASP A 165 17.98 13.72 2.55
N LYS A 166 17.61 12.94 1.53
CA LYS A 166 16.20 12.83 1.11
C LYS A 166 15.35 12.23 2.23
N TRP A 167 15.79 11.13 2.84
CA TRP A 167 15.08 10.54 3.98
C TRP A 167 14.98 11.51 5.16
N ASN A 168 16.04 12.22 5.52
CA ASN A 168 16.01 13.20 6.59
C ASN A 168 15.01 14.32 6.29
N LYS A 169 14.93 14.81 5.04
CA LYS A 169 13.92 15.81 4.63
C LYS A 169 12.50 15.29 4.83
N GLU A 170 12.25 14.04 4.43
CA GLU A 170 10.93 13.42 4.55
C GLU A 170 10.55 13.14 6.02
N LEU A 171 11.44 12.54 6.81
CA LEU A 171 11.20 12.28 8.23
C LEU A 171 11.08 13.57 9.05
N SER A 172 11.73 14.65 8.62
CA SER A 172 11.63 15.98 9.24
C SER A 172 10.29 16.69 8.97
N LYS A 173 9.33 16.07 8.28
CA LYS A 173 7.94 16.56 8.29
C LYS A 173 7.32 16.50 9.70
N VAL A 174 7.88 15.67 10.58
CA VAL A 174 7.56 15.65 12.01
C VAL A 174 8.85 15.77 12.83
N THR A 175 8.97 16.88 13.56
CA THR A 175 10.13 17.21 14.39
C THR A 175 9.74 17.33 15.86
N GLU A 176 10.72 17.61 16.73
CA GLU A 176 10.50 17.79 18.17
C GLU A 176 9.76 16.61 18.83
N VAL A 177 9.94 15.42 18.27
CA VAL A 177 9.34 14.17 18.78
C VAL A 177 9.95 13.85 20.15
N LYS A 178 9.16 13.97 21.20
CA LYS A 178 9.55 13.66 22.59
C LYS A 178 8.87 12.38 23.05
N ALA A 179 9.64 11.30 23.11
CA ALA A 179 9.28 9.99 23.67
C ALA A 179 10.56 9.25 24.09
N ASP A 180 10.44 8.04 24.63
CA ASP A 180 11.60 7.16 24.82
C ASP A 180 12.17 6.67 23.46
N ASP A 181 13.37 6.10 23.49
CA ASP A 181 14.09 5.71 22.27
C ASP A 181 13.38 4.59 21.49
N LYS A 182 12.68 3.68 22.18
CA LYS A 182 11.89 2.63 21.55
C LYS A 182 10.73 3.24 20.77
N THR A 183 9.92 4.09 21.40
CA THR A 183 8.78 4.75 20.74
C THR A 183 9.23 5.63 19.58
N LYS A 184 10.36 6.36 19.72
CA LYS A 184 10.93 7.12 18.59
C LYS A 184 11.35 6.24 17.43
N THR A 185 11.97 5.09 17.72
CA THR A 185 12.40 4.13 16.70
C THR A 185 11.19 3.59 15.94
N ILE A 186 10.14 3.17 16.64
CA ILE A 186 8.90 2.71 16.01
C ILE A 186 8.26 3.83 15.19
N PHE A 187 8.14 5.04 15.74
CA PHE A 187 7.52 6.17 15.05
C PHE A 187 8.22 6.54 13.74
N TYR A 188 9.55 6.72 13.75
CA TYR A 188 10.28 7.08 12.53
C TYR A 188 10.43 5.89 11.56
N THR A 189 10.40 4.64 12.05
CA THR A 189 10.32 3.46 11.19
C THR A 189 8.97 3.39 10.48
N ALA A 190 7.87 3.65 11.20
CA ALA A 190 6.54 3.74 10.62
C ALA A 190 6.46 4.87 9.58
N MET A 191 7.04 6.05 9.86
CA MET A 191 7.14 7.12 8.86
C MET A 191 7.94 6.69 7.63
N TYR A 192 9.03 5.93 7.79
CA TYR A 192 9.78 5.39 6.67
C TYR A 192 8.94 4.41 5.83
N HIS A 193 8.25 3.48 6.48
CA HIS A 193 7.40 2.47 5.82
C HIS A 193 6.23 3.09 5.05
N ALA A 194 5.51 4.04 5.65
CA ALA A 194 4.41 4.79 5.02
C ALA A 194 4.84 5.69 3.86
N MET A 195 6.11 5.63 3.43
CA MET A 195 6.64 6.39 2.32
C MET A 195 7.31 5.52 1.25
N LEU A 196 7.22 4.19 1.40
CA LEU A 196 7.73 3.24 0.41
C LEU A 196 6.78 3.06 -0.77
N ALA A 197 5.49 3.33 -0.59
CA ALA A 197 4.47 3.32 -1.64
C ALA A 197 3.58 4.57 -1.54
N PRO A 198 2.86 4.95 -2.61
CA PRO A 198 3.07 4.56 -4.02
C PRO A 198 4.48 4.92 -4.54
N THR A 199 4.93 4.24 -5.59
CA THR A 199 6.27 4.43 -6.19
C THR A 199 6.19 5.17 -7.52
N ILE A 200 7.22 5.96 -7.84
CA ILE A 200 7.34 6.63 -9.14
C ILE A 200 7.44 5.57 -10.24
N TYR A 201 6.60 5.68 -11.26
CA TYR A 201 6.51 4.75 -12.39
C TYR A 201 6.54 5.51 -13.72
N MET A 202 7.65 6.22 -13.93
CA MET A 202 7.94 7.08 -15.07
C MET A 202 9.44 7.32 -15.16
N ASP A 203 10.01 7.31 -16.36
CA ASP A 203 11.42 7.62 -16.60
C ASP A 203 11.71 9.13 -16.48
N VAL A 204 12.98 9.51 -16.38
CA VAL A 204 13.40 10.92 -16.26
C VAL A 204 12.98 11.79 -17.44
N ASP A 205 12.67 11.19 -18.59
CA ASP A 205 12.18 11.86 -19.79
C ASP A 205 10.64 11.98 -19.84
N GLY A 206 9.93 11.51 -18.81
CA GLY A 206 8.48 11.54 -18.73
C GLY A 206 7.77 10.35 -19.37
N ARG A 207 8.49 9.39 -19.97
CA ARG A 207 7.86 8.20 -20.55
C ARG A 207 7.45 7.20 -19.47
N TYR A 208 6.33 6.53 -19.66
CA TYR A 208 5.85 5.46 -18.78
C TYR A 208 5.03 4.43 -19.55
N ARG A 209 4.89 3.23 -18.96
CA ARG A 209 3.99 2.18 -19.45
C ARG A 209 2.59 2.42 -18.86
N GLY A 210 1.59 2.61 -19.71
CA GLY A 210 0.19 2.72 -19.30
C GLY A 210 -0.45 1.35 -19.06
N VAL A 211 -1.62 1.32 -18.40
CA VAL A 211 -2.37 0.07 -18.15
C VAL A 211 -2.90 -0.59 -19.44
N ASP A 212 -2.89 0.14 -20.56
CA ASP A 212 -3.11 -0.39 -21.91
C ASP A 212 -1.85 -1.02 -22.54
N ASN A 213 -0.77 -1.17 -21.75
CA ASN A 213 0.57 -1.61 -22.16
C ASN A 213 1.27 -0.73 -23.20
N LYS A 214 0.70 0.42 -23.57
CA LYS A 214 1.34 1.38 -24.47
C LYS A 214 2.34 2.24 -23.72
N ILE A 215 3.26 2.83 -24.48
CA ILE A 215 4.16 3.86 -23.96
C ILE A 215 3.47 5.20 -24.12
N HIS A 216 3.34 5.91 -23.00
CA HIS A 216 2.84 7.26 -22.94
C HIS A 216 3.97 8.18 -22.47
N GLN A 217 3.80 9.48 -22.65
CA GLN A 217 4.75 10.47 -22.17
C GLN A 217 3.99 11.68 -21.62
N ASP A 218 4.28 12.03 -20.37
CA ASP A 218 3.75 13.22 -19.72
C ASP A 218 4.84 13.81 -18.82
N LYS A 219 4.91 15.14 -18.75
CA LYS A 219 5.85 15.88 -17.89
C LYS A 219 5.14 16.86 -16.96
N THR A 220 3.81 16.87 -16.97
CA THR A 220 3.00 17.79 -16.16
C THR A 220 2.86 17.34 -14.71
N TYR A 221 3.02 16.04 -14.45
CA TYR A 221 3.00 15.43 -13.13
C TYR A 221 3.88 14.16 -13.13
N LEU A 222 4.29 13.67 -11.95
CA LEU A 222 4.95 12.37 -11.84
C LEU A 222 3.91 11.24 -11.86
N ASN A 223 4.05 10.28 -12.77
CA ASN A 223 3.18 9.10 -12.74
C ASN A 223 3.63 8.12 -11.65
N TYR A 224 2.68 7.65 -10.84
CA TYR A 224 2.87 6.70 -9.74
C TYR A 224 2.18 5.35 -10.01
N THR A 225 2.65 4.30 -9.36
CA THR A 225 2.04 2.96 -9.33
C THR A 225 2.11 2.36 -7.93
N LEU A 226 1.59 1.14 -7.75
CA LEU A 226 1.45 0.45 -6.46
C LEU A 226 0.43 1.15 -5.55
N PHE A 227 -0.83 1.12 -6.00
CA PHE A 227 -1.96 1.66 -5.27
C PHE A 227 -2.70 0.53 -4.56
N SER A 228 -2.35 0.25 -3.29
CA SER A 228 -3.01 -0.77 -2.44
C SER A 228 -4.29 -0.23 -1.81
N LEU A 229 -5.27 0.15 -2.64
CA LEU A 229 -6.29 1.12 -2.22
C LEU A 229 -7.30 0.57 -1.23
N TRP A 230 -7.46 -0.75 -1.08
CA TRP A 230 -8.30 -1.32 -0.04
C TRP A 230 -7.75 -1.03 1.36
N ASP A 231 -6.43 -0.87 1.47
CA ASP A 231 -5.74 -0.58 2.72
C ASP A 231 -5.55 0.91 2.88
N THR A 232 -4.86 1.51 1.91
CA THR A 232 -4.21 2.82 2.07
C THR A 232 -5.18 3.99 2.09
N PHE A 233 -6.43 3.82 1.64
CA PHE A 233 -7.45 4.87 1.77
C PHE A 233 -7.78 5.17 3.24
N ARG A 234 -7.53 4.23 4.15
CA ARG A 234 -8.00 4.28 5.55
C ARG A 234 -7.16 5.24 6.40
N ALA A 235 -5.84 5.24 6.23
CA ALA A 235 -4.94 6.07 7.05
C ALA A 235 -3.77 6.67 6.27
N GLU A 236 -3.20 5.95 5.31
CA GLU A 236 -2.01 6.40 4.57
C GLU A 236 -2.31 7.58 3.62
N HIS A 237 -3.29 7.46 2.73
CA HIS A 237 -3.69 8.58 1.88
C HIS A 237 -4.15 9.81 2.68
N PRO A 238 -4.95 9.68 3.75
CA PRO A 238 -5.20 10.77 4.69
C PRO A 238 -3.93 11.41 5.25
N LEU A 239 -2.91 10.60 5.60
CA LEU A 239 -1.62 11.09 6.08
C LEU A 239 -0.90 11.91 5.00
N PHE A 240 -0.92 11.46 3.74
CA PHE A 240 -0.34 12.19 2.62
C PHE A 240 -0.96 13.56 2.40
N THR A 241 -2.28 13.68 2.53
CA THR A 241 -2.94 15.00 2.42
C THR A 241 -2.49 16.00 3.49
N LEU A 242 -1.95 15.51 4.63
CA LEU A 242 -1.48 16.36 5.72
C LEU A 242 0.03 16.66 5.61
N LEU A 243 0.86 15.63 5.44
CA LEU A 243 2.32 15.74 5.54
C LEU A 243 3.04 15.84 4.18
N TYR A 244 2.45 15.30 3.12
CA TYR A 244 3.05 15.20 1.79
C TYR A 244 2.12 15.73 0.67
N PRO A 245 1.54 16.92 0.84
CA PRO A 245 0.56 17.49 -0.09
C PRO A 245 1.10 17.65 -1.52
N GLU A 246 2.42 17.78 -1.68
CA GLU A 246 3.09 17.90 -2.98
C GLU A 246 2.91 16.66 -3.87
N ARG A 247 2.63 15.49 -3.29
CA ARG A 247 2.47 14.23 -4.05
C ARG A 247 1.02 13.89 -4.38
N VAL A 248 0.07 14.52 -3.70
CA VAL A 248 -1.37 14.16 -3.76
C VAL A 248 -1.94 14.36 -5.16
N ASN A 249 -1.65 15.49 -5.81
CA ASN A 249 -2.17 15.75 -7.15
C ASN A 249 -1.60 14.76 -8.17
N ASP A 250 -0.32 14.41 -8.05
CA ASP A 250 0.35 13.46 -8.95
C ASP A 250 -0.21 12.04 -8.79
N MET A 251 -0.47 11.60 -7.56
CA MET A 251 -1.15 10.32 -7.29
C MET A 251 -2.55 10.29 -7.90
N ILE A 252 -3.34 11.37 -7.74
CA ILE A 252 -4.69 11.45 -8.31
C ILE A 252 -4.65 11.46 -9.83
N ASN A 253 -3.79 12.28 -10.45
CA ASN A 253 -3.61 12.28 -11.90
C ASN A 253 -3.17 10.91 -12.42
N SER A 254 -2.36 10.16 -11.67
CA SER A 254 -2.01 8.77 -12.00
C SER A 254 -3.23 7.85 -12.00
N MET A 255 -4.13 7.97 -11.01
CA MET A 255 -5.39 7.22 -10.97
C MET A 255 -6.34 7.60 -12.12
N LEU A 256 -6.43 8.88 -12.47
CA LEU A 256 -7.24 9.36 -13.61
C LEU A 256 -6.66 8.90 -14.95
N THR A 257 -5.34 8.86 -15.07
CA THR A 257 -4.64 8.32 -16.23
C THR A 257 -4.87 6.82 -16.37
N HIS A 258 -4.82 6.07 -15.27
CA HIS A 258 -5.24 4.67 -15.25
C HIS A 258 -6.67 4.54 -15.78
N TYR A 259 -7.63 5.33 -15.29
CA TYR A 259 -9.02 5.32 -15.77
C TYR A 259 -9.13 5.56 -17.29
N LYS A 260 -8.42 6.56 -17.82
CA LYS A 260 -8.43 6.88 -19.26
C LYS A 260 -7.87 5.74 -20.12
N GLN A 261 -6.82 5.10 -19.63
CA GLN A 261 -6.07 4.08 -20.36
C GLN A 261 -6.63 2.66 -20.13
N SER A 262 -7.41 2.45 -19.08
CA SER A 262 -8.02 1.16 -18.78
C SER A 262 -9.06 0.77 -19.82
N ALA A 263 -8.97 -0.46 -20.33
CA ALA A 263 -9.98 -1.02 -21.24
C ALA A 263 -11.39 -1.09 -20.61
N TYR A 264 -11.46 -1.08 -19.27
CA TYR A 264 -12.71 -1.12 -18.52
C TYR A 264 -13.24 0.28 -18.18
N HIS A 265 -12.44 1.33 -18.40
CA HIS A 265 -12.76 2.70 -17.98
C HIS A 265 -13.24 2.75 -16.51
N VAL A 266 -12.41 2.19 -15.62
CA VAL A 266 -12.58 2.26 -14.16
C VAL A 266 -11.29 2.76 -13.53
N LEU A 267 -11.42 3.39 -12.37
CA LEU A 267 -10.30 3.75 -11.51
C LEU A 267 -9.60 2.48 -11.00
N PRO A 268 -8.31 2.58 -10.62
CA PRO A 268 -7.59 1.44 -10.08
C PRO A 268 -8.24 0.92 -8.79
N LYS A 269 -8.26 -0.40 -8.62
CA LYS A 269 -8.57 -1.05 -7.34
C LYS A 269 -7.29 -1.41 -6.61
N TRP A 270 -6.46 -2.22 -7.24
CA TRP A 270 -5.11 -2.51 -6.77
C TRP A 270 -4.20 -2.62 -7.98
N ALA A 271 -3.52 -1.52 -8.26
CA ALA A 271 -2.79 -1.36 -9.50
C ALA A 271 -1.30 -1.25 -9.24
N PHE A 272 -0.52 -2.07 -9.93
CA PHE A 272 0.94 -2.00 -9.89
C PHE A 272 1.55 -2.34 -11.24
N HIS A 273 2.62 -1.62 -11.60
CA HIS A 273 3.39 -1.83 -12.82
C HIS A 273 2.52 -2.00 -14.08
N ALA A 274 1.66 -1.01 -14.37
CA ALA A 274 0.75 -1.03 -15.53
C ALA A 274 -0.26 -2.20 -15.56
N ASN A 275 -0.54 -2.84 -14.42
CA ASN A 275 -1.53 -3.90 -14.34
C ASN A 275 -2.56 -3.54 -13.26
N GLU A 276 -3.84 -3.75 -13.56
CA GLU A 276 -4.89 -3.90 -12.56
C GLU A 276 -4.95 -5.36 -12.10
N THR A 277 -4.99 -5.60 -10.79
CA THR A 277 -4.98 -6.96 -10.22
C THR A 277 -6.33 -7.38 -9.68
N TRP A 278 -7.28 -6.44 -9.55
CA TRP A 278 -8.63 -6.62 -9.01
C TRP A 278 -8.68 -6.97 -7.52
N THR A 279 -7.53 -6.94 -6.86
CA THR A 279 -7.34 -7.00 -5.41
C THR A 279 -7.83 -5.67 -4.81
N MET A 280 -8.28 -5.56 -3.56
CA MET A 280 -9.20 -6.50 -2.91
C MET A 280 -10.63 -6.19 -3.38
N ILE A 281 -11.59 -5.96 -2.48
CA ILE A 281 -12.96 -5.51 -2.81
C ILE A 281 -13.04 -3.98 -2.90
N GLY A 282 -14.24 -3.44 -3.13
CA GLY A 282 -14.46 -1.98 -3.15
C GLY A 282 -14.04 -1.30 -4.45
N TYR A 283 -14.16 0.03 -4.48
CA TYR A 283 -13.60 0.89 -5.53
C TYR A 283 -12.90 2.09 -4.89
N HIS A 284 -11.98 1.79 -3.97
CA HIS A 284 -11.41 2.73 -3.01
C HIS A 284 -10.45 3.79 -3.57
N ALA A 285 -10.31 3.92 -4.89
CA ALA A 285 -9.80 5.17 -5.47
C ALA A 285 -10.76 6.35 -5.20
N VAL A 286 -12.07 6.10 -5.11
CA VAL A 286 -13.08 7.15 -4.92
C VAL A 286 -12.96 7.90 -3.58
N PRO A 287 -12.77 7.27 -2.39
CA PRO A 287 -12.49 8.00 -1.16
C PRO A 287 -11.21 8.82 -1.21
N VAL A 288 -10.13 8.31 -1.84
CA VAL A 288 -8.86 9.05 -1.95
C VAL A 288 -9.03 10.34 -2.76
N ILE A 289 -9.72 10.26 -3.91
CA ILE A 289 -10.02 11.41 -4.76
C ILE A 289 -10.95 12.39 -4.04
N ALA A 290 -12.01 11.88 -3.40
CA ALA A 290 -12.98 12.70 -2.68
C ALA A 290 -12.33 13.45 -1.52
N ASP A 291 -11.48 12.79 -0.73
CA ASP A 291 -10.78 13.41 0.39
C ASP A 291 -9.91 14.59 -0.07
N ALA A 292 -9.10 14.39 -1.10
CA ALA A 292 -8.28 15.46 -1.67
C ALA A 292 -9.14 16.60 -2.24
N SER A 293 -10.21 16.30 -2.97
CA SER A 293 -11.10 17.35 -3.51
C SER A 293 -11.75 18.17 -2.40
N LEU A 294 -12.25 17.52 -1.34
CA LEU A 294 -12.89 18.16 -0.19
C LEU A 294 -11.91 18.97 0.66
N LYS A 295 -10.65 18.53 0.76
CA LYS A 295 -9.55 19.27 1.40
C LYS A 295 -8.98 20.40 0.54
N GLY A 296 -9.50 20.60 -0.67
CA GLY A 296 -9.19 21.76 -1.51
C GLY A 296 -7.99 21.60 -2.44
N PHE A 297 -7.53 20.36 -2.68
CA PHE A 297 -6.55 20.09 -3.74
C PHE A 297 -7.17 20.39 -5.10
N ASN A 298 -6.42 21.06 -5.98
CA ASN A 298 -6.89 21.57 -7.28
C ASN A 298 -5.92 21.24 -8.44
N GLY A 299 -4.90 20.40 -8.24
CA GLY A 299 -3.93 20.05 -9.28
C GLY A 299 -4.39 18.93 -10.22
N PHE A 300 -5.68 18.60 -10.24
CA PHE A 300 -6.30 17.59 -11.08
C PHE A 300 -7.69 18.07 -11.54
N ASP A 301 -8.17 17.52 -12.66
CA ASP A 301 -9.49 17.83 -13.21
C ASP A 301 -10.59 17.17 -12.36
N LYS A 302 -11.33 17.99 -11.61
CA LYS A 302 -12.40 17.52 -10.71
C LYS A 302 -13.62 16.99 -11.46
N GLU A 303 -13.90 17.48 -12.66
CA GLU A 303 -15.02 17.01 -13.46
C GLU A 303 -14.73 15.63 -14.02
N LEU A 304 -13.54 15.45 -14.60
CA LEU A 304 -13.04 14.13 -15.01
C LEU A 304 -12.94 13.16 -13.83
N ALA A 305 -12.47 13.63 -12.67
CA ALA A 305 -12.39 12.79 -11.48
C ALA A 305 -13.77 12.30 -11.03
N PHE A 306 -14.76 13.20 -11.03
CA PHE A 306 -16.14 12.84 -10.71
C PHE A 306 -16.75 11.87 -11.74
N GLU A 307 -16.47 12.05 -13.04
CA GLU A 307 -16.84 11.12 -14.10
C GLU A 307 -16.25 9.72 -13.84
N ALA A 308 -14.95 9.64 -13.56
CA ALA A 308 -14.24 8.39 -13.29
C ALA A 308 -14.77 7.67 -12.05
N MET A 309 -15.06 8.41 -10.98
CA MET A 309 -15.70 7.88 -9.77
C MET A 309 -17.06 7.26 -10.07
N LYS A 310 -17.90 7.96 -10.85
CA LYS A 310 -19.21 7.46 -11.27
C LYS A 310 -19.12 6.23 -12.17
N ALA A 311 -18.18 6.22 -13.11
CA ALA A 311 -17.96 5.08 -13.99
C ALA A 311 -17.59 3.83 -13.17
N SER A 312 -16.67 3.99 -12.22
CA SER A 312 -16.20 2.92 -11.34
C SER A 312 -17.32 2.37 -10.45
N ALA A 313 -18.10 3.24 -9.83
CA ALA A 313 -19.25 2.86 -8.98
C ALA A 313 -20.46 2.31 -9.75
N ASN A 314 -20.40 2.25 -11.08
CA ASN A 314 -21.44 1.68 -11.93
C ASN A 314 -20.96 0.52 -12.80
N ALA A 315 -19.67 0.21 -12.81
CA ALA A 315 -19.10 -0.88 -13.58
C ALA A 315 -19.67 -2.24 -13.12
N PRO A 316 -19.97 -3.18 -14.04
CA PRO A 316 -20.68 -4.42 -13.73
C PRO A 316 -19.74 -5.50 -13.16
N PHE A 317 -19.02 -5.19 -12.08
CA PHE A 317 -18.11 -6.11 -11.39
C PHE A 317 -18.63 -6.43 -9.98
N GLU A 318 -18.26 -7.59 -9.45
CA GLU A 318 -18.41 -7.96 -8.03
C GLU A 318 -19.82 -7.71 -7.45
N GLY A 319 -20.85 -8.11 -8.20
CA GLY A 319 -22.24 -7.99 -7.75
C GLY A 319 -22.81 -6.56 -7.76
N MET A 320 -22.13 -5.59 -8.39
CA MET A 320 -22.59 -4.19 -8.51
C MET A 320 -23.98 -4.08 -9.17
N GLU A 321 -24.32 -4.99 -10.07
CA GLU A 321 -25.65 -5.08 -10.68
C GLU A 321 -26.76 -5.30 -9.63
N TYR A 322 -26.54 -6.17 -8.64
CA TYR A 322 -27.48 -6.41 -7.55
C TYR A 322 -27.45 -5.26 -6.54
N TYR A 323 -26.27 -4.78 -6.19
CA TYR A 323 -26.13 -3.67 -5.25
C TYR A 323 -26.92 -2.43 -5.69
N LYS A 324 -26.87 -2.07 -6.98
CA LYS A 324 -27.64 -0.93 -7.53
C LYS A 324 -29.14 -1.17 -7.59
N THR A 325 -29.59 -2.41 -7.78
CA THR A 325 -30.99 -2.74 -8.04
C THR A 325 -31.77 -3.10 -6.79
N ILE A 326 -31.19 -3.94 -5.92
CA ILE A 326 -31.83 -4.44 -4.68
C ILE A 326 -31.16 -3.91 -3.40
N GLY A 327 -30.07 -3.15 -3.52
CA GLY A 327 -29.46 -2.43 -2.40
C GLY A 327 -28.48 -3.25 -1.56
N TYR A 328 -28.08 -4.44 -2.01
CA TYR A 328 -27.02 -5.25 -1.39
C TYR A 328 -26.45 -6.27 -2.39
N VAL A 329 -25.27 -6.81 -2.09
CA VAL A 329 -24.63 -7.88 -2.85
C VAL A 329 -25.08 -9.25 -2.28
N PRO A 330 -25.81 -10.07 -3.06
CA PRO A 330 -26.31 -11.35 -2.59
C PRO A 330 -25.23 -12.44 -2.64
N ILE A 331 -25.06 -13.15 -1.52
CA ILE A 331 -23.95 -14.09 -1.31
C ILE A 331 -24.03 -15.37 -2.16
N ASP A 332 -25.22 -15.73 -2.63
CA ASP A 332 -25.45 -16.83 -3.57
C ASP A 332 -25.21 -16.45 -5.03
N LYS A 333 -24.77 -15.21 -5.29
CA LYS A 333 -24.35 -14.71 -6.62
C LYS A 333 -22.92 -14.22 -6.63
N GLU A 334 -22.47 -13.65 -5.52
CA GLU A 334 -21.15 -13.02 -5.43
C GLU A 334 -20.58 -13.27 -4.02
N PRO A 335 -19.34 -13.80 -3.90
CA PRO A 335 -18.70 -13.97 -2.61
C PRO A 335 -18.50 -12.63 -1.89
N GLU A 336 -18.36 -12.69 -0.58
CA GLU A 336 -18.05 -11.54 0.30
C GLU A 336 -19.12 -10.44 0.28
N GLY A 337 -20.36 -10.83 -0.02
CA GLY A 337 -21.46 -9.90 -0.23
C GLY A 337 -21.78 -8.99 0.95
N ALA A 338 -21.52 -9.41 2.21
CA ALA A 338 -21.70 -8.53 3.36
C ALA A 338 -20.63 -7.42 3.39
N SER A 339 -19.35 -7.78 3.26
CA SER A 339 -18.24 -6.81 3.21
C SER A 339 -18.39 -5.84 2.04
N LYS A 340 -18.62 -6.37 0.82
CA LYS A 340 -18.86 -5.54 -0.39
C LYS A 340 -20.00 -4.54 -0.18
N THR A 341 -21.14 -4.97 0.38
CA THR A 341 -22.27 -4.06 0.62
C THR A 341 -21.93 -2.92 1.58
N MET A 342 -21.19 -3.23 2.65
CA MET A 342 -20.78 -2.24 3.65
C MET A 342 -19.78 -1.24 3.07
N GLU A 343 -18.76 -1.73 2.36
CA GLU A 343 -17.71 -0.89 1.77
C GLU A 343 -18.22 -0.06 0.58
N TYR A 344 -19.04 -0.63 -0.30
CA TYR A 344 -19.68 0.14 -1.40
C TYR A 344 -20.56 1.27 -0.88
N ALA A 345 -21.25 1.06 0.26
CA ALA A 345 -22.06 2.12 0.88
C ALA A 345 -21.20 3.30 1.37
N TYR A 346 -19.99 3.03 1.86
CA TYR A 346 -19.03 4.09 2.20
C TYR A 346 -18.49 4.78 0.94
N ASP A 347 -18.06 4.02 -0.07
CA ASP A 347 -17.54 4.58 -1.32
C ASP A 347 -18.59 5.49 -1.99
N ASP A 348 -19.86 5.08 -2.04
CA ASP A 348 -20.96 5.90 -2.56
C ASP A 348 -21.19 7.19 -1.75
N TRP A 349 -20.99 7.16 -0.43
CA TRP A 349 -21.07 8.39 0.36
C TRP A 349 -20.01 9.42 -0.07
N THR A 350 -18.80 8.96 -0.41
CA THR A 350 -17.73 9.87 -0.87
C THR A 350 -18.05 10.48 -2.24
N ILE A 351 -18.67 9.71 -3.14
CA ILE A 351 -19.18 10.22 -4.41
C ILE A 351 -20.28 11.25 -4.17
N ALA A 352 -21.20 10.98 -3.23
CA ALA A 352 -22.22 11.95 -2.84
C ALA A 352 -21.60 13.25 -2.29
N ALA A 353 -20.57 13.15 -1.44
CA ALA A 353 -19.88 14.31 -0.88
C ALA A 353 -19.24 15.17 -1.98
N MET A 354 -18.58 14.56 -2.96
CA MET A 354 -18.01 15.29 -4.10
C MET A 354 -19.09 15.84 -5.05
N ALA A 355 -20.17 15.09 -5.31
CA ALA A 355 -21.31 15.57 -6.08
C ALA A 355 -21.91 16.84 -5.46
N LYS A 356 -22.02 16.89 -4.13
CA LYS A 356 -22.47 18.07 -3.40
C LYS A 356 -21.51 19.25 -3.56
N GLN A 357 -20.20 19.01 -3.46
CA GLN A 357 -19.18 20.05 -3.68
C GLN A 357 -19.24 20.65 -5.09
N LEU A 358 -19.51 19.82 -6.10
CA LEU A 358 -19.61 20.22 -7.51
C LEU A 358 -21.01 20.69 -7.96
N GLY A 359 -21.98 20.78 -7.04
CA GLY A 359 -23.34 21.22 -7.36
C GLY A 359 -24.17 20.23 -8.19
N LYS A 360 -23.81 18.94 -8.21
CA LYS A 360 -24.48 17.88 -8.99
C LYS A 360 -25.61 17.24 -8.18
N ALA A 361 -26.73 17.97 -8.08
CA ALA A 361 -27.82 17.65 -7.14
C ALA A 361 -28.45 16.24 -7.31
N ASP A 362 -28.63 15.77 -8.54
CA ASP A 362 -29.27 14.46 -8.77
C ASP A 362 -28.32 13.29 -8.52
N ASP A 363 -27.04 13.45 -8.86
CA ASP A 363 -26.00 12.49 -8.47
C ASP A 363 -25.86 12.45 -6.93
N TYR A 364 -25.86 13.61 -6.26
CA TYR A 364 -25.84 13.68 -4.79
C TYR A 364 -26.98 12.87 -4.17
N LYS A 365 -28.23 13.08 -4.63
CA LYS A 365 -29.40 12.32 -4.12
C LYS A 365 -29.24 10.82 -4.36
N THR A 366 -28.77 10.44 -5.55
CA THR A 366 -28.61 9.03 -5.95
C THR A 366 -27.59 8.31 -5.08
N PHE A 367 -26.39 8.87 -4.98
CA PHE A 367 -25.29 8.26 -4.23
C PHE A 367 -25.50 8.36 -2.71
N LEU A 368 -26.12 9.43 -2.21
CA LEU A 368 -26.49 9.51 -0.80
C LEU A 368 -27.52 8.44 -0.42
N LYS A 369 -28.51 8.16 -1.29
CA LYS A 369 -29.44 7.06 -1.08
C LYS A 369 -28.72 5.71 -1.04
N ARG A 370 -27.83 5.45 -2.01
CA ARG A 370 -27.03 4.22 -2.05
C ARG A 370 -26.10 4.08 -0.85
N SER A 371 -25.56 5.18 -0.30
CA SER A 371 -24.77 5.12 0.93
C SER A 371 -25.54 4.62 2.16
N GLY A 372 -26.87 4.57 2.11
CA GLY A 372 -27.72 3.95 3.12
C GLY A 372 -27.82 2.42 3.00
N ASN A 373 -27.25 1.80 1.97
CA ASN A 373 -27.41 0.38 1.65
C ASN A 373 -26.85 -0.56 2.71
N TYR A 374 -25.92 -0.12 3.57
CA TYR A 374 -25.44 -0.89 4.72
C TYR A 374 -26.60 -1.37 5.62
N LYS A 375 -27.71 -0.63 5.65
CA LYS A 375 -28.94 -0.99 6.40
C LYS A 375 -29.59 -2.27 5.87
N ASN A 376 -29.42 -2.59 4.59
CA ASN A 376 -30.08 -3.74 3.95
C ASN A 376 -29.48 -5.08 4.35
N VAL A 377 -28.24 -5.08 4.84
CA VAL A 377 -27.52 -6.26 5.35
C VAL A 377 -27.43 -6.27 6.87
N TYR A 378 -28.09 -5.36 7.58
CA TYR A 378 -28.09 -5.35 9.04
C TYR A 378 -29.24 -6.20 9.60
N ASP A 379 -28.92 -7.32 10.25
CA ASP A 379 -29.90 -8.21 10.89
C ASP A 379 -30.12 -7.79 12.36
N SER A 380 -31.24 -7.13 12.63
CA SER A 380 -31.59 -6.64 13.98
C SER A 380 -31.82 -7.76 15.01
N LYS A 381 -32.00 -9.02 14.59
CA LYS A 381 -32.14 -10.15 15.54
C LYS A 381 -30.80 -10.58 16.09
N THR A 382 -29.77 -10.59 15.24
CA THR A 382 -28.41 -10.99 15.62
C THR A 382 -27.53 -9.79 15.97
N ASN A 383 -27.94 -8.57 15.59
CA ASN A 383 -27.19 -7.32 15.71
C ASN A 383 -25.84 -7.35 14.97
N PHE A 384 -25.81 -7.92 13.77
CA PHE A 384 -24.65 -7.95 12.88
C PHE A 384 -25.01 -7.53 11.46
N ALA A 385 -24.04 -7.01 10.72
CA ALA A 385 -24.07 -7.07 9.26
C ALA A 385 -23.96 -8.55 8.87
N ARG A 386 -24.91 -9.06 8.07
CA ARG A 386 -25.05 -10.47 7.74
C ARG A 386 -25.36 -10.63 6.26
N ALA A 387 -24.73 -11.61 5.64
CA ALA A 387 -24.94 -11.92 4.24
C ALA A 387 -26.41 -12.33 3.96
N LYS A 388 -26.94 -11.86 2.83
CA LYS A 388 -28.29 -12.18 2.34
C LYS A 388 -28.22 -12.88 0.99
N LEU A 389 -29.17 -13.75 0.74
CA LEU A 389 -29.39 -14.37 -0.56
C LEU A 389 -30.14 -13.41 -1.48
N LEU A 390 -30.13 -13.68 -2.78
CA LEU A 390 -30.86 -12.92 -3.79
C LEU A 390 -32.37 -12.87 -3.49
N ASN A 391 -32.92 -13.93 -2.91
CA ASN A 391 -34.33 -14.02 -2.55
C ASN A 391 -34.71 -13.20 -1.29
N GLY A 392 -33.76 -12.46 -0.69
CA GLY A 392 -34.00 -11.62 0.49
C GLY A 392 -33.81 -12.32 1.84
N GLN A 393 -33.62 -13.64 1.87
CA GLN A 393 -33.39 -14.38 3.11
C GLN A 393 -31.97 -14.20 3.63
N TRP A 394 -31.79 -14.21 4.95
CA TRP A 394 -30.47 -14.23 5.57
C TRP A 394 -29.79 -15.58 5.34
N ARG A 395 -28.48 -15.60 5.10
CA ARG A 395 -27.71 -16.84 4.98
C ARG A 395 -27.78 -17.64 6.29
N THR A 396 -28.06 -18.94 6.22
CA THR A 396 -28.14 -19.86 7.36
C THR A 396 -27.34 -21.14 7.10
N PRO A 397 -26.70 -21.77 8.11
CA PRO A 397 -26.58 -21.29 9.50
C PRO A 397 -25.74 -19.99 9.59
N PHE A 398 -25.85 -19.28 10.72
CA PHE A 398 -25.06 -18.08 10.98
C PHE A 398 -24.22 -18.28 12.23
N ASP A 399 -22.91 -18.15 12.04
CA ASP A 399 -21.92 -18.09 13.10
C ASP A 399 -21.12 -16.79 12.94
N PRO A 400 -21.19 -15.84 13.89
CA PRO A 400 -20.49 -14.56 13.77
C PRO A 400 -18.96 -14.67 13.89
N LEU A 401 -18.44 -15.83 14.30
CA LEU A 401 -17.00 -16.13 14.39
C LEU A 401 -16.47 -16.88 13.16
N HIS A 402 -17.37 -17.34 12.28
CA HIS A 402 -16.98 -18.08 11.08
C HIS A 402 -16.20 -17.19 10.12
N MET A 403 -15.08 -17.72 9.65
CA MET A 403 -14.17 -17.05 8.74
C MET A 403 -13.74 -18.04 7.65
N GLN A 404 -13.77 -17.57 6.40
CA GLN A 404 -13.29 -18.33 5.24
C GLN A 404 -12.99 -17.35 4.11
N TYR A 405 -12.00 -17.64 3.28
CA TYR A 405 -11.83 -16.94 2.01
C TYR A 405 -13.09 -17.10 1.15
N TYR A 406 -13.44 -16.03 0.42
CA TYR A 406 -14.63 -15.99 -0.45
C TYR A 406 -15.94 -16.32 0.30
N GLY A 407 -15.96 -16.07 1.61
CA GLY A 407 -17.10 -16.28 2.51
C GLY A 407 -18.10 -15.14 2.50
N ASP A 408 -18.78 -14.95 3.62
CA ASP A 408 -19.69 -13.79 3.80
C ASP A 408 -18.93 -12.46 3.86
N TYR A 409 -17.68 -12.52 4.36
CA TYR A 409 -16.83 -11.37 4.63
C TYR A 409 -15.44 -11.57 4.02
N THR A 410 -14.82 -10.48 3.57
CA THR A 410 -13.45 -10.47 3.03
C THR A 410 -12.44 -10.50 4.17
N GLU A 411 -11.70 -11.60 4.33
CA GLU A 411 -10.62 -11.72 5.34
C GLU A 411 -11.01 -11.36 6.78
N GLY A 412 -12.25 -11.65 7.14
CA GLY A 412 -12.77 -11.33 8.46
C GLY A 412 -14.05 -12.08 8.79
N ASN A 413 -14.67 -11.68 9.88
CA ASN A 413 -15.94 -12.24 10.34
C ASN A 413 -16.97 -11.14 10.65
N ALA A 414 -18.16 -11.54 11.10
CA ALA A 414 -19.23 -10.61 11.39
C ALA A 414 -18.86 -9.62 12.52
N TRP A 415 -18.07 -10.07 13.50
CA TRP A 415 -17.60 -9.23 14.60
C TRP A 415 -16.68 -8.11 14.13
N GLN A 416 -15.92 -8.29 13.06
CA GLN A 416 -15.01 -7.28 12.52
C GLN A 416 -15.72 -6.35 11.53
N TYR A 417 -16.52 -6.88 10.60
CA TYR A 417 -17.14 -6.08 9.54
C TYR A 417 -18.37 -5.28 9.94
N SER A 418 -19.09 -5.67 11.00
CA SER A 418 -20.34 -4.99 11.40
C SER A 418 -20.14 -3.54 11.83
N TRP A 419 -18.90 -3.09 11.98
CA TRP A 419 -18.54 -1.74 12.38
C TRP A 419 -18.23 -0.82 11.19
N PHE A 420 -18.14 -1.34 9.97
CA PHE A 420 -17.69 -0.58 8.79
C PHE A 420 -18.80 0.33 8.22
N VAL A 421 -19.17 1.36 8.97
CA VAL A 421 -20.07 2.45 8.54
C VAL A 421 -19.49 3.81 8.94
N PRO A 422 -18.25 4.13 8.51
CA PRO A 422 -17.55 5.34 8.98
C PRO A 422 -18.24 6.64 8.56
N HIS A 423 -19.01 6.63 7.47
CA HIS A 423 -19.80 7.77 6.99
C HIS A 423 -21.05 8.06 7.82
N ASP A 424 -21.56 7.10 8.59
CA ASP A 424 -22.83 7.22 9.34
C ASP A 424 -22.80 6.42 10.65
N VAL A 425 -21.80 6.67 11.50
CA VAL A 425 -21.68 6.00 12.81
C VAL A 425 -22.92 6.26 13.69
N GLY A 426 -23.54 7.44 13.56
CA GLY A 426 -24.80 7.76 14.25
C GLY A 426 -25.95 6.84 13.83
N GLY A 427 -26.11 6.60 12.52
CA GLY A 427 -27.05 5.63 11.99
C GLY A 427 -26.78 4.20 12.46
N LEU A 428 -25.52 3.78 12.52
CA LEU A 428 -25.13 2.47 13.05
C LEU A 428 -25.48 2.32 14.54
N ILE A 429 -25.22 3.34 15.36
CA ILE A 429 -25.64 3.38 16.78
C ILE A 429 -27.16 3.22 16.88
N GLY A 430 -27.92 3.88 16.00
CA GLY A 430 -29.38 3.73 15.93
C GLY A 430 -29.82 2.29 15.64
N LEU A 431 -29.21 1.64 14.63
CA LEU A 431 -29.49 0.25 14.26
C LEU A 431 -29.18 -0.74 15.39
N MET A 432 -28.09 -0.51 16.14
CA MET A 432 -27.70 -1.34 17.30
C MET A 432 -28.59 -1.11 18.54
N GLY A 433 -29.55 -0.19 18.47
CA GLY A 433 -30.48 0.11 19.56
C GLY A 433 -29.93 1.07 20.60
N GLY A 434 -29.08 2.02 20.17
CA GLY A 434 -28.60 3.14 20.97
C GLY A 434 -27.21 2.95 21.57
N LYS A 435 -26.66 4.04 22.12
CA LYS A 435 -25.26 4.13 22.60
C LYS A 435 -24.88 3.05 23.61
N ALA A 436 -25.81 2.67 24.51
CA ALA A 436 -25.55 1.66 25.54
C ALA A 436 -25.31 0.26 24.93
N LYS A 437 -26.17 -0.18 23.99
CA LYS A 437 -26.02 -1.47 23.30
C LYS A 437 -24.81 -1.50 22.37
N PHE A 438 -24.58 -0.38 21.67
CA PHE A 438 -23.39 -0.19 20.84
C PHE A 438 -22.10 -0.36 21.66
N THR A 439 -22.02 0.33 22.80
CA THR A 439 -20.88 0.22 23.73
C THR A 439 -20.71 -1.20 24.27
N ALA A 440 -21.80 -1.84 24.72
CA ALA A 440 -21.72 -3.21 25.25
C ALA A 440 -21.24 -4.22 24.20
N LYS A 441 -21.62 -4.04 22.93
CA LYS A 441 -21.13 -4.85 21.81
C LYS A 441 -19.63 -4.60 21.53
N LEU A 442 -19.15 -3.36 21.63
CA LEU A 442 -17.71 -3.05 21.56
C LEU A 442 -16.94 -3.67 22.73
N ASP A 443 -17.47 -3.56 23.95
CA ASP A 443 -16.85 -4.17 25.14
C ASP A 443 -16.72 -5.69 24.95
N THR A 444 -17.77 -6.32 24.42
CA THR A 444 -17.77 -7.75 24.10
C THR A 444 -16.71 -8.08 23.05
N LEU A 445 -16.65 -7.33 21.94
CA LEU A 445 -15.62 -7.51 20.91
C LEU A 445 -14.21 -7.57 21.53
N LEU A 446 -13.90 -6.63 22.43
CA LEU A 446 -12.55 -6.48 23.00
C LEU A 446 -12.25 -7.43 24.17
N SER A 447 -13.27 -8.04 24.78
CA SER A 447 -13.13 -8.96 25.91
C SER A 447 -13.33 -10.44 25.57
N MET A 448 -13.83 -10.75 24.37
CA MET A 448 -14.03 -12.12 23.91
C MET A 448 -12.70 -12.90 23.86
N LYS A 449 -12.78 -14.23 23.80
CA LYS A 449 -11.60 -15.06 23.57
C LYS A 449 -11.05 -14.77 22.16
N GLU A 450 -9.72 -14.72 22.05
CA GLU A 450 -8.96 -14.58 20.80
C GLU A 450 -9.02 -15.90 19.99
N THR A 451 -10.21 -16.26 19.51
CA THR A 451 -10.48 -17.47 18.73
C THR A 451 -11.33 -17.16 17.51
N VAL A 452 -11.01 -17.76 16.39
CA VAL A 452 -11.80 -17.74 15.16
C VAL A 452 -12.32 -19.14 14.88
N ASN A 453 -13.49 -19.26 14.24
CA ASN A 453 -13.96 -20.54 13.75
C ASN A 453 -13.50 -20.72 12.30
N ASP A 454 -12.48 -21.56 12.11
CA ASP A 454 -12.00 -21.98 10.79
C ASP A 454 -12.58 -23.34 10.44
N MET A 455 -13.74 -23.35 9.80
CA MET A 455 -14.29 -24.60 9.25
C MET A 455 -13.63 -25.01 7.91
N SER A 456 -12.80 -24.14 7.32
CA SER A 456 -12.20 -24.35 6.00
C SER A 456 -10.79 -24.94 6.05
N GLY A 457 -10.11 -24.86 7.20
CA GLY A 457 -8.69 -25.22 7.34
C GLY A 457 -7.74 -24.22 6.66
N ALA A 458 -8.25 -23.07 6.24
CA ALA A 458 -7.55 -22.05 5.47
C ALA A 458 -7.94 -20.65 5.96
N LEU A 459 -7.60 -20.34 7.22
CA LEU A 459 -7.72 -18.99 7.76
C LEU A 459 -6.99 -17.97 6.89
N PRO A 460 -7.56 -16.77 6.70
CA PRO A 460 -6.82 -15.63 6.20
C PRO A 460 -5.60 -15.38 7.08
N TYR A 461 -4.42 -15.31 6.45
CA TYR A 461 -3.14 -15.22 7.15
C TYR A 461 -2.99 -13.92 7.95
N ASP A 462 -3.73 -12.89 7.54
CA ASP A 462 -3.58 -11.52 8.04
C ASP A 462 -4.50 -11.22 9.24
N VAL A 463 -5.36 -12.16 9.66
CA VAL A 463 -6.19 -12.01 10.88
C VAL A 463 -5.36 -12.35 12.12
N THR A 464 -4.45 -11.43 12.45
CA THR A 464 -3.47 -11.55 13.53
C THR A 464 -3.54 -10.32 14.46
N GLY A 465 -2.70 -10.28 15.51
CA GLY A 465 -2.70 -9.17 16.47
C GLY A 465 -4.03 -8.98 17.22
N MET A 466 -4.61 -10.08 17.69
CA MET A 466 -5.95 -10.07 18.28
C MET A 466 -6.00 -9.37 19.64
N VAL A 467 -7.05 -8.57 19.87
CA VAL A 467 -7.49 -8.10 21.19
C VAL A 467 -8.98 -8.46 21.32
N GLY A 468 -9.22 -9.65 21.86
CA GLY A 468 -10.52 -10.30 21.73
C GLY A 468 -10.81 -10.69 20.28
N GLN A 469 -11.83 -10.09 19.67
CA GLN A 469 -12.19 -10.26 18.24
C GLN A 469 -11.72 -9.10 17.34
N TYR A 470 -11.19 -8.02 17.92
CA TYR A 470 -10.47 -7.00 17.17
C TYR A 470 -9.18 -7.61 16.63
N ALA A 471 -8.95 -7.57 15.32
CA ALA A 471 -7.73 -8.05 14.68
C ALA A 471 -6.93 -6.86 14.17
N HIS A 472 -5.77 -6.54 14.76
CA HIS A 472 -4.99 -5.40 14.30
C HIS A 472 -4.16 -5.70 13.06
N GLY A 473 -3.86 -6.97 12.77
CA GLY A 473 -3.11 -7.34 11.57
C GLY A 473 -3.87 -7.17 10.26
N ASN A 474 -5.16 -6.78 10.32
CA ASN A 474 -6.01 -6.56 9.15
C ASN A 474 -6.91 -5.33 9.31
N GLU A 475 -7.05 -4.61 8.22
CA GLU A 475 -7.60 -3.28 8.03
C GLU A 475 -9.07 -3.05 8.42
N PRO A 476 -9.99 -4.02 8.31
CA PRO A 476 -11.40 -3.83 8.68
C PRO A 476 -11.58 -3.40 10.13
N SER A 477 -10.60 -3.70 11.00
CA SER A 477 -10.66 -3.37 12.42
C SER A 477 -10.13 -1.98 12.76
N HIS A 478 -9.34 -1.35 11.88
CA HIS A 478 -8.48 -0.22 12.22
C HIS A 478 -9.20 0.99 12.85
N HIS A 479 -10.45 1.27 12.44
CA HIS A 479 -11.23 2.38 12.98
C HIS A 479 -12.01 2.04 14.26
N ILE A 480 -12.17 0.76 14.61
CA ILE A 480 -13.13 0.29 15.63
C ILE A 480 -12.85 0.89 17.02
N ALA A 481 -11.58 0.94 17.44
CA ALA A 481 -11.21 1.45 18.76
C ALA A 481 -11.66 2.91 19.00
N TYR A 482 -11.75 3.69 17.93
CA TYR A 482 -12.18 5.09 17.96
C TYR A 482 -13.70 5.27 17.97
N LEU A 483 -14.48 4.19 17.83
CA LEU A 483 -15.95 4.25 17.83
C LEU A 483 -16.56 4.52 19.21
N TYR A 484 -15.83 4.28 20.32
CA TYR A 484 -16.30 4.67 21.64
C TYR A 484 -16.50 6.18 21.79
N ASN A 485 -15.73 7.02 21.07
CA ASN A 485 -15.96 8.46 21.02
C ASN A 485 -17.38 8.81 20.56
N TYR A 486 -17.87 8.12 19.52
CA TYR A 486 -19.21 8.32 18.96
C TYR A 486 -20.31 7.83 19.92
N ALA A 487 -19.99 6.86 20.79
CA ALA A 487 -20.86 6.38 21.86
C ALA A 487 -20.82 7.25 23.13
N GLY A 488 -19.96 8.27 23.19
CA GLY A 488 -19.80 9.12 24.37
C GLY A 488 -18.96 8.50 25.49
N GLN A 489 -18.07 7.56 25.17
CA GLN A 489 -17.16 6.93 26.13
C GLN A 489 -15.68 7.07 25.72
N PRO A 490 -15.15 8.29 25.56
CA PRO A 490 -13.82 8.52 25.00
C PRO A 490 -12.68 7.86 25.78
N TRP A 491 -12.82 7.70 27.11
CA TRP A 491 -11.83 7.01 27.94
C TRP A 491 -11.60 5.56 27.51
N LYS A 492 -12.61 4.90 26.92
CA LYS A 492 -12.46 3.54 26.37
C LYS A 492 -11.72 3.52 25.03
N THR A 493 -11.89 4.56 24.19
CA THR A 493 -11.02 4.74 23.01
C THR A 493 -9.57 4.89 23.46
N GLN A 494 -9.31 5.79 24.40
CA GLN A 494 -7.96 6.04 24.94
C GLN A 494 -7.33 4.76 25.49
N GLU A 495 -8.05 4.01 26.31
CA GLU A 495 -7.55 2.74 26.86
C GLU A 495 -7.29 1.67 25.79
N THR A 496 -8.19 1.53 24.82
CA THR A 496 -8.07 0.52 23.76
C THR A 496 -6.91 0.84 22.82
N VAL A 497 -6.80 2.09 22.38
CA VAL A 497 -5.70 2.55 21.51
C VAL A 497 -4.35 2.39 22.22
N HIS A 498 -4.25 2.79 23.49
CA HIS A 498 -3.03 2.57 24.28
C HIS A 498 -2.66 1.08 24.36
N LYS A 499 -3.63 0.20 24.61
CA LYS A 499 -3.42 -1.26 24.65
C LYS A 499 -2.92 -1.81 23.30
N ILE A 500 -3.49 -1.37 22.19
CA ILE A 500 -3.05 -1.76 20.84
C ILE A 500 -1.61 -1.28 20.60
N MET A 501 -1.34 0.01 20.79
CA MET A 501 -0.03 0.63 20.54
C MET A 501 1.10 -0.03 21.34
N THR A 502 0.82 -0.42 22.59
CA THR A 502 1.83 -1.03 23.49
C THR A 502 2.02 -2.53 23.29
N ARG A 503 1.00 -3.25 22.82
CA ARG A 503 1.03 -4.72 22.66
C ARG A 503 1.44 -5.16 21.26
N LEU A 504 1.09 -4.37 20.24
CA LEU A 504 1.08 -4.81 18.83
C LEU A 504 2.10 -4.07 17.96
N TYR A 505 2.95 -3.24 18.58
CA TYR A 505 4.08 -2.59 17.93
C TYR A 505 5.36 -2.72 18.76
N SER A 506 6.46 -3.09 18.13
CA SER A 506 7.80 -3.09 18.72
C SER A 506 8.86 -2.68 17.71
N ASP A 507 10.06 -2.41 18.22
CA ASP A 507 11.28 -2.08 17.47
C ASP A 507 12.08 -3.34 17.07
N THR A 508 11.43 -4.51 17.06
CA THR A 508 12.01 -5.80 16.70
C THR A 508 11.62 -6.21 15.28
N PRO A 509 12.32 -7.17 14.64
CA PRO A 509 11.98 -7.61 13.27
C PRO A 509 10.55 -8.12 13.08
N ASP A 510 9.92 -8.64 14.13
CA ASP A 510 8.52 -9.11 14.19
C ASP A 510 7.58 -8.05 14.78
N GLY A 511 7.96 -6.78 14.70
CA GLY A 511 7.31 -5.69 15.43
C GLY A 511 5.99 -5.17 14.86
N LEU A 512 5.43 -5.79 13.82
CA LEU A 512 4.10 -5.48 13.28
C LEU A 512 3.16 -6.65 13.50
N ALA A 513 1.89 -6.35 13.73
CA ALA A 513 0.86 -7.34 13.99
C ALA A 513 0.47 -8.19 12.77
N GLY A 514 0.75 -7.72 11.55
CA GLY A 514 0.38 -8.34 10.27
C GLY A 514 1.22 -7.73 9.14
N ASN A 515 0.74 -7.85 7.90
CA ASN A 515 1.35 -7.16 6.77
C ASN A 515 1.32 -5.64 7.00
N ASP A 516 2.32 -4.92 6.48
CA ASP A 516 2.30 -3.45 6.59
C ASP A 516 1.41 -2.78 5.53
N ASP A 517 0.99 -3.57 4.54
CA ASP A 517 0.10 -3.21 3.42
C ASP A 517 0.39 -1.84 2.82
N CYS A 518 1.59 -1.79 2.23
CA CYS A 518 2.15 -0.62 1.58
C CYS A 518 2.37 0.60 2.48
N GLY A 519 2.21 0.47 3.80
CA GLY A 519 2.36 1.55 4.76
C GLY A 519 1.11 1.83 5.59
N GLN A 520 0.00 1.12 5.34
CA GLN A 520 -1.27 1.33 6.03
C GLN A 520 -1.19 1.08 7.55
N MET A 521 -0.56 -0.02 7.98
CA MET A 521 -0.34 -0.30 9.42
C MET A 521 0.55 0.75 10.07
N SER A 522 1.66 1.09 9.40
CA SER A 522 2.54 2.16 9.83
C SER A 522 1.84 3.53 9.91
N ALA A 523 0.96 3.85 8.96
CA ALA A 523 0.15 5.07 9.00
C ALA A 523 -0.82 5.09 10.18
N TRP A 524 -1.44 3.95 10.51
CA TRP A 524 -2.27 3.83 11.71
C TRP A 524 -1.49 4.15 12.99
N TYR A 525 -0.24 3.65 13.10
CA TYR A 525 0.64 3.96 14.22
C TYR A 525 0.96 5.44 14.30
N ILE A 526 1.33 6.09 13.18
CA ILE A 526 1.68 7.52 13.14
C ILE A 526 0.52 8.37 13.66
N TRP A 527 -0.69 8.15 13.12
CA TRP A 527 -1.91 8.83 13.54
C TRP A 527 -2.15 8.63 15.04
N SER A 528 -2.18 7.38 15.49
CA SER A 528 -2.47 7.04 16.89
C SER A 528 -1.39 7.56 17.85
N ALA A 529 -0.12 7.56 17.45
CA ALA A 529 0.99 8.12 18.24
C ALA A 529 0.84 9.64 18.44
N LEU A 530 0.32 10.33 17.43
CA LEU A 530 -0.06 11.75 17.48
C LEU A 530 -1.36 12.00 18.27
N GLY A 531 -2.07 10.94 18.67
CA GLY A 531 -3.27 11.00 19.49
C GLY A 531 -4.56 11.28 18.72
N MET A 532 -4.59 11.04 17.40
CA MET A 532 -5.79 11.24 16.58
C MET A 532 -5.85 10.29 15.39
N TYR A 533 -7.04 9.96 14.88
CA TYR A 533 -7.19 9.02 13.75
C TYR A 533 -8.36 9.38 12.82
N PRO A 534 -8.20 9.28 11.49
CA PRO A 534 -9.27 9.52 10.52
C PRO A 534 -10.26 8.34 10.43
N VAL A 535 -11.21 8.25 11.37
CA VAL A 535 -12.27 7.19 11.34
C VAL A 535 -13.06 7.21 10.03
N ASN A 536 -13.47 8.41 9.60
CA ASN A 536 -13.90 8.65 8.24
C ASN A 536 -12.72 9.30 7.51
N PRO A 537 -12.06 8.61 6.58
CA PRO A 537 -10.85 9.13 5.95
C PRO A 537 -11.12 10.24 4.93
N THR A 538 -12.39 10.55 4.66
CA THR A 538 -12.78 11.60 3.70
C THR A 538 -13.34 12.83 4.42
N GLY A 539 -12.78 14.00 4.11
CA GLY A 539 -13.34 15.30 4.54
C GLY A 539 -12.71 15.90 5.79
N GLY A 540 -11.62 15.33 6.30
CA GLY A 540 -10.73 16.01 7.26
C GLY A 540 -11.20 16.05 8.72
N VAL A 541 -11.97 15.05 9.18
CA VAL A 541 -12.33 14.89 10.59
C VAL A 541 -11.47 13.82 11.24
N TYR A 542 -10.73 14.18 12.30
CA TYR A 542 -9.84 13.28 13.04
C TYR A 542 -10.39 13.04 14.45
N SER A 543 -10.63 11.78 14.79
CA SER A 543 -11.14 11.33 16.09
C SER A 543 -10.00 11.32 17.11
N ILE A 544 -10.18 11.96 18.26
CA ILE A 544 -9.14 12.02 19.30
C ILE A 544 -8.99 10.66 20.00
N GLY A 545 -7.76 10.18 20.09
CA GLY A 545 -7.37 9.00 20.84
C GLY A 545 -6.60 9.37 22.10
N THR A 546 -5.45 8.72 22.28
CA THR A 546 -4.46 9.07 23.30
C THR A 546 -3.07 9.12 22.67
N PRO A 547 -2.30 10.20 22.87
CA PRO A 547 -0.99 10.33 22.26
C PRO A 547 0.02 9.36 22.89
N SER A 548 0.93 8.83 22.07
CA SER A 548 2.11 8.08 22.53
C SER A 548 3.36 8.96 22.62
N LEU A 549 3.28 10.20 22.12
CA LEU A 549 4.36 11.16 22.12
C LEU A 549 4.03 12.31 23.09
N ALA A 550 4.98 12.68 23.95
CA ALA A 550 4.83 13.81 24.85
C ALA A 550 4.82 15.16 24.10
N SER A 551 5.49 15.21 22.95
CA SER A 551 5.48 16.35 22.03
C SER A 551 5.79 15.89 20.62
N ALA A 552 5.20 16.53 19.61
CA ALA A 552 5.58 16.43 18.21
C ALA A 552 5.16 17.70 17.47
N ASN A 553 6.00 18.19 16.56
CA ASN A 553 5.71 19.34 15.70
C ASN A 553 5.60 18.88 14.24
N LEU A 554 4.40 18.96 13.67
CA LEU A 554 4.11 18.63 12.28
C LEU A 554 4.26 19.87 11.40
N HIS A 555 5.11 19.76 10.38
CA HIS A 555 5.33 20.80 9.37
C HIS A 555 4.36 20.64 8.21
N LEU A 556 3.35 21.49 8.18
CA LEU A 556 2.26 21.45 7.20
C LEU A 556 2.51 22.38 6.01
N ALA A 557 1.65 22.24 5.00
CA ALA A 557 1.65 23.12 3.82
C ALA A 557 1.58 24.61 4.19
N GLY A 558 2.22 25.45 3.37
CA GLY A 558 2.17 26.92 3.55
C GLY A 558 2.93 27.43 4.77
N GLY A 559 3.88 26.64 5.31
CA GLY A 559 4.69 27.01 6.47
C GLY A 559 3.90 27.03 7.79
N LYS A 560 2.78 26.28 7.84
CA LYS A 560 1.99 26.12 9.06
C LYS A 560 2.56 24.98 9.90
N GLU A 561 2.39 25.09 11.20
CA GLU A 561 2.81 24.07 12.15
C GLU A 561 1.60 23.61 12.97
N LEU A 562 1.54 22.29 13.23
CA LEU A 562 0.64 21.71 14.21
C LEU A 562 1.48 21.06 15.31
N VAL A 563 1.44 21.66 16.50
CA VAL A 563 2.20 21.17 17.65
C VAL A 563 1.28 20.38 18.58
N VAL A 564 1.53 19.08 18.69
CA VAL A 564 0.88 18.18 19.65
C VAL A 564 1.69 18.15 20.93
N LYS A 565 1.06 18.41 22.09
CA LYS A 565 1.71 18.33 23.42
C LYS A 565 0.83 17.55 24.40
N ALA A 566 1.40 16.53 25.02
CA ALA A 566 0.76 15.72 26.04
C ALA A 566 1.47 15.93 27.38
N ASN A 567 0.87 16.74 28.25
CA ASN A 567 1.41 17.02 29.58
C ASN A 567 1.17 15.80 30.50
N ASN A 568 2.17 15.46 31.31
CA ASN A 568 2.12 14.32 32.24
C ASN A 568 1.89 12.95 31.59
N LEU A 569 2.26 12.78 30.32
CA LEU A 569 2.16 11.48 29.63
C LEU A 569 3.05 10.43 30.31
N THR A 570 2.44 9.34 30.72
CA THR A 570 3.10 8.13 31.23
C THR A 570 2.30 6.90 30.80
N ASN A 571 2.85 5.70 30.94
CA ASN A 571 2.10 4.46 30.68
C ASN A 571 0.85 4.30 31.57
N THR A 572 0.80 4.95 32.73
CA THR A 572 -0.40 4.97 33.59
C THR A 572 -1.34 6.11 33.24
N ASN A 573 -0.81 7.26 32.83
CA ASN A 573 -1.57 8.46 32.48
C ASN A 573 -1.97 8.41 30.99
N LYS A 574 -2.75 7.39 30.64
CA LYS A 574 -3.23 7.11 29.28
C LYS A 574 -4.52 7.85 28.89
N TYR A 575 -5.14 8.56 29.82
CA TYR A 575 -6.44 9.23 29.62
C TYR A 575 -6.29 10.73 29.40
N VAL A 576 -7.11 11.30 28.51
CA VAL A 576 -7.21 12.74 28.18
C VAL A 576 -8.48 13.31 28.76
#